data_AF-A0A1G5R5X8-F1
#
_entry.id   AF-A0A1G5R5X8-F1
#
_cell.length_a   1.000
_cell.length_b   1.000
_cell.length_c   1.000
_cell.angle_alpha   90.00
_cell.angle_beta   90.00
_cell.angle_gamma   90.00
#
_symmetry.space_group_name_H-M   'P 1'
#
loop_
_entity.id
_entity.type
_entity.pdbx_description
1 polymer ?
#
loop_
_entity_poly.entity_id
_entity_poly.type
_entity_poly.pdbx_seq_one_letter_code
_entity_poly.pdbx_strand_id
1 'polypeptide(L)'
;MRLYGIDVARFLAFCGMVLVNFRLVAEMPEAQDLSSWLGAVLEGRAAGLFVILAGLGLALGTPAPSVVVRRGLVLIGFGSLNLLIFEADILHYYGLFFLIALPFLGLSSRALILSCALILALSFTLQLTLNYDANWNWETLTYSNFWTVQGLLRHSLFNGWHPVLPWICFLLFGLWLGRLPLARASVQVQLILWGSLTTVLTLMPVRFATDPEIIFLLQTAPIPPVPFYVLSAMGSGAAVLGLALWITPRLPQAVINPMVHTGRQTLTLYITHILLGMGLMEEWGWLNSPPSSDKMVTYSFVFCGFCVLYAVIWARFMKRGPFEALMRFASGTGIAQKSRQTN
;
A
#
# COMPACT_ATOMS: atom_id res chain seq x y z
N MET A 1 -21.31 -14.15 1.10
CA MET A 1 -21.60 -12.72 0.82
C MET A 1 -20.29 -12.00 0.54
N ARG A 2 -20.26 -11.09 -0.44
CA ARG A 2 -19.06 -10.29 -0.72
C ARG A 2 -18.89 -9.21 0.34
N LEU A 3 -17.71 -9.11 0.92
CA LEU A 3 -17.39 -8.11 1.93
C LEU A 3 -17.02 -6.79 1.25
N TYR A 4 -18.03 -5.97 0.93
CA TYR A 4 -17.82 -4.65 0.30
C TYR A 4 -16.87 -3.74 1.10
N GLY A 5 -16.79 -3.92 2.42
CA GLY A 5 -15.83 -3.19 3.26
C GLY A 5 -14.36 -3.38 2.85
N ILE A 6 -14.00 -4.49 2.22
CA ILE A 6 -12.63 -4.68 1.68
C ILE A 6 -12.37 -3.73 0.51
N ASP A 7 -13.34 -3.59 -0.40
CA ASP A 7 -13.22 -2.68 -1.54
C ASP A 7 -13.26 -1.21 -1.06
N VAL A 8 -14.07 -0.90 -0.04
CA VAL A 8 -14.05 0.42 0.62
C VAL A 8 -12.70 0.71 1.27
N ALA A 9 -12.08 -0.25 1.97
CA ALA A 9 -10.75 -0.07 2.53
C ALA A 9 -9.68 0.18 1.46
N ARG A 10 -9.78 -0.48 0.29
CA ARG A 10 -8.90 -0.20 -0.87
C ARG A 10 -9.07 1.21 -1.40
N PHE A 11 -10.31 1.70 -1.47
CA PHE A 11 -10.59 3.08 -1.86
C PHE A 11 -10.00 4.08 -0.86
N LEU A 12 -10.14 3.85 0.45
CA LEU A 12 -9.54 4.73 1.46
C LEU A 12 -8.00 4.72 1.38
N ALA A 13 -7.40 3.56 1.19
CA ALA A 13 -5.96 3.43 0.96
C ALA A 13 -5.52 4.21 -0.28
N PHE A 14 -6.29 4.14 -1.38
CA PHE A 14 -6.03 4.89 -2.60
C PHE A 14 -6.01 6.40 -2.37
N CYS A 15 -7.06 6.93 -1.74
CA CYS A 15 -7.12 8.37 -1.43
C CYS A 15 -5.93 8.80 -0.56
N GLY A 16 -5.56 7.98 0.43
CA GLY A 16 -4.40 8.25 1.27
C GLY A 16 -3.09 8.30 0.48
N MET A 17 -2.87 7.39 -0.47
CA MET A 17 -1.68 7.44 -1.34
C MET A 17 -1.69 8.66 -2.26
N VAL A 18 -2.83 9.07 -2.80
CA VAL A 18 -2.93 10.29 -3.63
C VAL A 18 -2.51 11.52 -2.81
N LEU A 19 -3.06 11.68 -1.61
CA LEU A 19 -2.74 12.79 -0.69
C LEU A 19 -1.23 12.86 -0.38
N VAL A 20 -0.62 11.71 -0.08
CA VAL A 20 0.81 11.63 0.25
C VAL A 20 1.68 11.86 -0.98
N ASN A 21 1.42 11.18 -2.10
CA ASN A 21 2.26 11.25 -3.28
C ASN A 21 2.24 12.63 -3.92
N PHE A 22 1.08 13.32 -3.95
CA PHE A 22 1.02 14.68 -4.48
C PHE A 22 1.80 15.67 -3.59
N ARG A 23 1.79 15.51 -2.26
CA ARG A 23 2.69 16.28 -1.38
C ARG A 23 4.16 16.01 -1.66
N LEU A 24 4.51 14.73 -1.77
CA LEU A 24 5.88 14.27 -1.94
C LEU A 24 6.48 14.78 -3.25
N VAL A 25 5.73 14.67 -4.35
CA VAL A 25 6.21 15.06 -5.68
C VAL A 25 6.22 16.57 -5.90
N ALA A 26 5.39 17.33 -5.18
CA ALA A 26 5.49 18.79 -5.15
C ALA A 26 6.50 19.30 -4.10
N GLU A 27 7.23 18.42 -3.41
CA GLU A 27 8.21 18.78 -2.36
C GLU A 27 7.64 19.76 -1.32
N MET A 28 6.39 19.53 -0.93
CA MET A 28 5.67 20.44 -0.03
C MET A 28 6.37 20.56 1.32
N PRO A 29 6.65 21.79 1.80
CA PRO A 29 7.36 22.00 3.07
C PRO A 29 6.51 21.55 4.27
N GLU A 30 7.16 21.02 5.31
CA GLU A 30 6.48 20.72 6.57
C GLU A 30 6.03 22.01 7.27
N ALA A 31 4.76 22.04 7.66
CA ALA A 31 4.15 23.17 8.38
C ALA A 31 3.23 22.68 9.50
N GLN A 32 2.85 23.57 10.42
CA GLN A 32 1.86 23.28 11.46
C GLN A 32 0.43 23.43 10.93
N ASP A 33 0.10 22.68 9.87
CA ASP A 33 -1.19 22.74 9.20
C ASP A 33 -1.84 21.36 9.03
N LEU A 34 -3.11 21.37 8.62
CA LEU A 34 -3.87 20.13 8.39
C LEU A 34 -3.25 19.26 7.29
N SER A 35 -2.65 19.88 6.27
CA SER A 35 -2.01 19.18 5.15
C SER A 35 -0.83 18.34 5.61
N SER A 36 0.07 18.92 6.40
CA SER A 36 1.26 18.25 6.94
C SER A 36 0.87 17.20 7.96
N TRP A 37 -0.15 17.47 8.80
CA TRP A 37 -0.68 16.47 9.71
C TRP A 37 -1.28 15.26 8.96
N LEU A 38 -2.09 15.50 7.92
CA LEU A 38 -2.65 14.45 7.07
C LEU A 38 -1.55 13.66 6.36
N GLY A 39 -0.54 14.34 5.83
CA GLY A 39 0.66 13.74 5.26
C GLY A 39 1.30 12.78 6.25
N ALA A 40 1.71 13.27 7.41
CA ALA A 40 2.40 12.48 8.44
C ALA A 40 1.58 11.27 8.94
N VAL A 41 0.25 11.38 9.04
CA VAL A 41 -0.62 10.29 9.50
C VAL A 41 -0.90 9.25 8.41
N LEU A 42 -0.77 9.60 7.14
CA LEU A 42 -1.07 8.70 6.01
C LEU A 42 0.19 8.13 5.36
N GLU A 43 1.32 8.83 5.48
CA GLU A 43 2.59 8.48 4.86
C GLU A 43 3.06 7.10 5.30
N GLY A 44 3.41 6.27 4.31
CA GLY A 44 3.73 4.85 4.49
C GLY A 44 2.55 3.97 4.93
N ARG A 45 1.60 4.47 5.73
CA ARG A 45 0.46 3.73 6.28
C ARG A 45 -0.62 3.44 5.23
N ALA A 46 -0.90 4.38 4.34
CA ALA A 46 -1.84 4.17 3.23
C ALA A 46 -1.34 3.08 2.26
N ALA A 47 -0.05 3.16 1.89
CA ALA A 47 0.64 2.14 1.11
C ALA A 47 0.69 0.79 1.85
N GLY A 48 1.01 0.79 3.15
CA GLY A 48 1.00 -0.41 3.98
C GLY A 48 -0.38 -1.09 4.04
N LEU A 49 -1.47 -0.32 4.16
CA LEU A 49 -2.84 -0.84 4.08
C LEU A 49 -3.11 -1.51 2.74
N PHE A 50 -2.64 -0.96 1.62
CA PHE A 50 -2.77 -1.67 0.35
C PHE A 50 -2.04 -3.01 0.34
N VAL A 51 -0.84 -3.09 0.94
CA VAL A 51 -0.05 -4.34 0.96
C VAL A 51 -0.76 -5.39 1.83
N ILE A 52 -1.35 -4.96 2.95
CA ILE A 52 -2.23 -5.79 3.78
C ILE A 52 -3.43 -6.30 2.96
N LEU A 53 -4.11 -5.42 2.21
CA LEU A 53 -5.27 -5.78 1.39
C LEU A 53 -4.90 -6.69 0.19
N ALA A 54 -3.66 -6.62 -0.29
CA ALA A 54 -3.11 -7.51 -1.31
C ALA A 54 -2.90 -8.92 -0.75
N GLY A 55 -2.25 -9.04 0.42
CA GLY A 55 -2.13 -10.30 1.15
C GLY A 55 -3.49 -10.92 1.50
N LEU A 56 -4.42 -10.08 1.97
CA LEU A 56 -5.81 -10.49 2.22
C LEU A 56 -6.48 -11.04 0.94
N GLY A 57 -6.24 -10.38 -0.19
CA GLY A 57 -6.74 -10.81 -1.50
C GLY A 57 -6.17 -12.17 -1.95
N LEU A 58 -4.89 -12.46 -1.65
CA LEU A 58 -4.28 -13.76 -1.93
C LEU A 58 -4.89 -14.87 -1.07
N ALA A 59 -5.09 -14.62 0.23
CA ALA A 59 -5.71 -15.59 1.14
C ALA A 59 -7.17 -15.91 0.79
N LEU A 60 -7.97 -14.89 0.47
CA LEU A 60 -9.38 -15.08 0.10
C LEU A 60 -9.54 -15.64 -1.33
N GLY A 61 -8.62 -15.32 -2.23
CA GLY A 61 -8.69 -15.74 -3.64
C GLY A 61 -8.10 -17.12 -3.91
N THR A 62 -7.21 -17.62 -3.03
CA THR A 62 -6.49 -18.89 -3.19
C THR A 62 -5.98 -19.13 -4.63
N PRO A 63 -5.31 -18.14 -5.26
CA PRO A 63 -4.88 -18.29 -6.65
C PRO A 63 -3.83 -19.41 -6.78
N ALA A 64 -3.83 -20.09 -7.93
CA ALA A 64 -2.76 -21.03 -8.25
C ALA A 64 -1.39 -20.31 -8.23
N PRO A 65 -0.29 -20.96 -7.79
CA PRO A 65 1.04 -20.35 -7.73
C PRO A 65 1.49 -19.71 -9.04
N SER A 66 1.18 -20.35 -10.18
CA SER A 66 1.50 -19.82 -11.52
C SER A 66 0.80 -18.48 -11.81
N VAL A 67 -0.40 -18.26 -11.28
CA VAL A 67 -1.11 -16.98 -11.41
C VAL A 67 -0.44 -15.90 -10.57
N VAL A 68 0.01 -16.24 -9.36
CA VAL A 68 0.74 -15.32 -8.48
C VAL A 68 2.07 -14.91 -9.12
N VAL A 69 2.82 -15.87 -9.67
CA VAL A 69 4.06 -15.60 -10.41
C VAL A 69 3.83 -14.65 -11.57
N ARG A 70 2.86 -14.96 -12.45
CA ARG A 70 2.57 -14.11 -13.60
C ARG A 70 2.14 -12.70 -13.21
N ARG A 71 1.29 -12.56 -12.18
CA ARG A 71 0.92 -11.23 -11.66
C ARG A 71 2.13 -10.49 -11.10
N GLY A 72 3.00 -11.20 -10.38
CA GLY A 72 4.24 -10.65 -9.84
C GLY A 72 5.14 -10.10 -10.95
N LEU A 73 5.40 -10.90 -11.98
CA LEU A 73 6.23 -10.49 -13.14
C LEU A 73 5.64 -9.33 -13.93
N VAL A 74 4.32 -9.32 -14.13
CA VAL A 74 3.63 -8.19 -14.81
C VAL A 74 3.77 -6.90 -14.01
N LEU A 75 3.64 -6.97 -12.68
CA LEU A 75 3.79 -5.81 -11.80
C LEU A 75 5.24 -5.32 -11.73
N ILE A 76 6.23 -6.23 -11.74
CA ILE A 76 7.64 -5.87 -11.89
C ILE A 76 7.85 -5.12 -13.20
N GLY A 77 7.34 -5.66 -14.32
CA GLY A 77 7.47 -5.01 -15.62
C GLY A 77 6.86 -3.60 -15.66
N PHE A 78 5.62 -3.44 -15.17
CA PHE A 78 4.99 -2.12 -15.10
C PHE A 78 5.70 -1.18 -14.12
N GLY A 79 6.13 -1.67 -12.96
CA GLY A 79 6.87 -0.87 -11.99
C GLY A 79 8.22 -0.42 -12.51
N SER A 80 8.96 -1.29 -13.20
CA SER A 80 10.22 -0.92 -13.85
C SER A 80 10.06 0.17 -14.92
N LEU A 81 8.95 0.16 -15.66
CA LEU A 81 8.63 1.27 -16.58
C LEU A 81 8.21 2.53 -15.82
N ASN A 82 7.45 2.38 -14.72
CA ASN A 82 6.99 3.49 -13.90
C ASN A 82 8.14 4.21 -13.18
N LEU A 83 9.21 3.51 -12.82
CA LEU A 83 10.42 4.09 -12.25
C LEU A 83 11.12 5.11 -13.16
N LEU A 84 10.80 5.15 -14.46
CA LEU A 84 11.31 6.17 -15.39
C LEU A 84 10.63 7.53 -15.22
N ILE A 85 9.46 7.56 -14.58
CA ILE A 85 8.64 8.77 -14.39
C ILE A 85 8.37 9.08 -12.93
N PHE A 86 8.47 8.09 -12.03
CA PHE A 86 8.18 8.25 -10.61
C PHE A 86 9.02 7.28 -9.75
N GLU A 87 10.01 7.81 -9.03
CA GLU A 87 10.96 7.01 -8.25
C GLU A 87 10.32 6.29 -7.04
N ALA A 88 9.25 6.85 -6.46
CA ALA A 88 8.52 6.24 -5.35
C ALA A 88 7.47 5.19 -5.80
N ASP A 89 7.70 4.55 -6.96
CA ASP A 89 6.87 3.44 -7.47
C ASP A 89 6.70 2.32 -6.43
N ILE A 90 5.45 1.87 -6.28
CA ILE A 90 5.12 0.73 -5.42
C ILE A 90 4.90 -0.56 -6.23
N LEU A 91 4.69 -0.49 -7.55
CA LEU A 91 4.29 -1.65 -8.35
C LEU A 91 5.38 -2.72 -8.43
N HIS A 92 6.64 -2.34 -8.60
CA HIS A 92 7.72 -3.34 -8.65
C HIS A 92 7.86 -4.06 -7.30
N TYR A 93 7.70 -3.35 -6.19
CA TYR A 93 7.66 -3.95 -4.86
C TYR A 93 6.50 -4.93 -4.71
N TYR A 94 5.30 -4.61 -5.19
CA TYR A 94 4.17 -5.56 -5.16
C TYR A 94 4.47 -6.83 -5.92
N GLY A 95 5.13 -6.67 -7.08
CA GLY A 95 5.56 -7.80 -7.87
C GLY A 95 6.52 -8.70 -7.09
N LEU A 96 7.52 -8.12 -6.43
CA LEU A 96 8.45 -8.83 -5.54
C LEU A 96 7.72 -9.46 -4.34
N PHE A 97 6.81 -8.75 -3.69
CA PHE A 97 6.05 -9.27 -2.55
C PHE A 97 5.24 -10.50 -2.96
N PHE A 98 4.63 -10.51 -4.15
CA PHE A 98 3.89 -11.67 -4.65
C PHE A 98 4.80 -12.88 -4.90
N LEU A 99 5.99 -12.67 -5.47
CA LEU A 99 6.95 -13.75 -5.70
C LEU A 99 7.47 -14.32 -4.37
N ILE A 100 7.85 -13.44 -3.45
CA ILE A 100 8.39 -13.82 -2.13
C ILE A 100 7.32 -14.43 -1.24
N ALA A 101 6.04 -14.07 -1.42
CA ALA A 101 4.93 -14.64 -0.66
C ALA A 101 4.63 -16.12 -0.97
N LEU A 102 5.07 -16.65 -2.13
CA LEU A 102 4.79 -18.01 -2.57
C LEU A 102 5.03 -19.10 -1.51
N PRO A 103 6.22 -19.20 -0.88
CA PRO A 103 6.47 -20.17 0.18
C PRO A 103 5.58 -19.98 1.42
N PHE A 104 5.03 -18.79 1.64
CA PHE A 104 4.21 -18.46 2.80
C PHE A 104 2.72 -18.80 2.61
N LEU A 105 2.24 -18.98 1.37
CA LEU A 105 0.81 -19.17 1.08
C LEU A 105 0.21 -20.38 1.81
N GLY A 106 0.98 -21.47 1.91
CA GLY A 106 0.56 -22.73 2.53
C GLY A 106 0.86 -22.86 4.03
N LEU A 107 1.57 -21.90 4.64
CA LEU A 107 2.00 -22.00 6.03
C LEU A 107 0.82 -21.91 7.01
N SER A 108 0.94 -22.44 8.21
CA SER A 108 -0.07 -22.26 9.27
C SER A 108 -0.12 -20.82 9.79
N SER A 109 -1.20 -20.42 10.46
CA SER A 109 -1.31 -19.05 11.00
C SER A 109 -0.22 -18.72 12.02
N ARG A 110 0.22 -19.73 12.79
CA ARG A 110 1.35 -19.59 13.73
C ARG A 110 2.66 -19.38 12.98
N ALA A 111 2.89 -20.17 11.93
CA ALA A 111 4.09 -20.05 11.11
C ALA A 111 4.17 -18.66 10.42
N LEU A 112 3.05 -18.11 9.93
CA LEU A 112 3.02 -16.75 9.38
C LEU A 112 3.44 -15.68 10.41
N ILE A 113 2.93 -15.77 11.65
CA ILE A 113 3.28 -14.84 12.73
C ILE A 113 4.76 -14.97 13.08
N LEU A 114 5.28 -16.20 13.21
CA LEU A 114 6.70 -16.45 13.47
C LEU A 114 7.58 -15.92 12.34
N SER A 115 7.17 -16.11 11.07
CA SER A 115 7.87 -15.54 9.92
C SER A 115 7.93 -14.01 9.98
N CYS A 116 6.83 -13.33 10.29
CA CYS A 116 6.84 -11.88 10.48
C CYS A 116 7.81 -11.46 11.59
N ALA A 117 7.81 -12.15 12.74
CA ALA A 117 8.71 -11.84 13.84
C ALA A 117 10.18 -12.01 13.46
N LEU A 118 10.53 -13.10 12.77
CA LEU A 118 11.89 -13.35 12.29
C LEU A 118 12.34 -12.36 11.22
N ILE A 119 11.45 -12.00 10.28
CA ILE A 119 11.73 -11.01 9.24
C ILE A 119 11.93 -9.62 9.85
N LEU A 120 11.11 -9.25 10.84
CA LEU A 120 11.28 -7.98 11.56
C LEU A 120 12.60 -7.94 12.33
N ALA A 121 12.94 -9.01 13.05
CA ALA A 121 14.22 -9.10 13.75
C ALA A 121 15.39 -9.00 12.78
N LEU A 122 15.36 -9.74 11.67
CA LEU A 122 16.38 -9.68 10.62
C LEU A 122 16.50 -8.27 10.03
N SER A 123 15.39 -7.67 9.62
CA SER A 123 15.36 -6.32 9.04
C SER A 123 15.94 -5.29 10.00
N PHE A 124 15.59 -5.38 11.28
CA PHE A 124 16.09 -4.48 12.31
C PHE A 124 17.59 -4.68 12.55
N THR A 125 18.08 -5.92 12.63
CA THR A 125 19.52 -6.19 12.71
C THR A 125 20.27 -5.62 11.51
N LEU A 126 19.72 -5.73 10.30
CA LEU A 126 20.32 -5.12 9.10
C LEU A 126 20.34 -3.59 9.18
N GLN A 127 19.30 -2.95 9.71
CA GLN A 127 19.25 -1.50 9.91
C GLN A 127 20.29 -1.01 10.94
N LEU A 128 20.62 -1.82 11.94
CA LEU A 128 21.65 -1.49 12.93
C LEU A 128 23.08 -1.74 12.44
N THR A 129 23.27 -2.59 11.43
CA THR A 129 24.61 -3.05 11.00
C THR A 129 25.03 -2.51 9.63
N LEU A 130 24.07 -2.19 8.76
CA LEU A 130 24.31 -1.67 7.42
C LEU A 130 23.93 -0.20 7.34
N ASN A 131 24.71 0.58 6.59
CA ASN A 131 24.42 2.00 6.35
C ASN A 131 23.14 2.17 5.51
N TYR A 132 22.00 2.48 6.10
CA TYR A 132 20.72 2.62 5.39
C TYR A 132 20.76 3.68 4.28
N ASP A 133 21.53 4.76 4.46
CA ASP A 133 21.63 5.90 3.53
C ASP A 133 22.47 5.63 2.28
N ALA A 134 23.18 4.50 2.22
CA ALA A 134 24.04 4.22 1.08
C ALA A 134 23.25 4.20 -0.25
N ASN A 135 23.80 4.91 -1.24
CA ASN A 135 23.26 5.21 -2.57
C ASN A 135 22.16 6.28 -2.64
N TRP A 136 21.62 6.76 -1.51
CA TRP A 136 20.59 7.81 -1.51
C TRP A 136 21.19 9.21 -1.55
N ASN A 137 20.52 10.09 -2.30
CA ASN A 137 20.57 11.52 -2.08
C ASN A 137 19.17 11.96 -1.59
N TRP A 138 19.04 12.17 -0.28
CA TRP A 138 17.77 12.53 0.35
C TRP A 138 17.32 13.97 0.08
N GLU A 139 18.21 14.85 -0.40
CA GLU A 139 17.84 16.21 -0.78
C GLU A 139 17.09 16.23 -2.12
N THR A 140 17.50 15.39 -3.06
CA THR A 140 16.89 15.29 -4.40
C THR A 140 15.95 14.09 -4.54
N LEU A 141 15.83 13.27 -3.48
CA LEU A 141 15.08 12.01 -3.47
C LEU A 141 15.48 11.03 -4.59
N THR A 142 16.77 11.03 -4.99
CA THR A 142 17.30 10.20 -6.07
C THR A 142 18.12 9.00 -5.56
N TYR A 143 18.00 7.85 -6.24
CA TYR A 143 18.79 6.65 -5.92
C TYR A 143 19.88 6.34 -6.96
N SER A 144 21.14 6.41 -6.54
CA SER A 144 22.28 6.09 -7.38
C SER A 144 22.47 4.57 -7.60
N ASN A 145 23.02 4.19 -8.76
CA ASN A 145 23.33 2.80 -9.12
C ASN A 145 22.15 1.82 -9.12
N PHE A 146 20.90 2.31 -9.17
CA PHE A 146 19.69 1.48 -9.13
C PHE A 146 19.72 0.35 -10.19
N TRP A 147 20.15 0.66 -11.41
CA TRP A 147 20.17 -0.27 -12.54
C TRP A 147 21.30 -1.31 -12.49
N THR A 148 22.15 -1.28 -11.46
CA THR A 148 23.12 -2.35 -11.20
C THR A 148 22.46 -3.47 -10.41
N VAL A 149 22.94 -4.71 -10.53
CA VAL A 149 22.40 -5.85 -9.76
C VAL A 149 22.48 -5.59 -8.25
N GLN A 150 23.61 -5.04 -7.79
CA GLN A 150 23.81 -4.73 -6.37
C GLN A 150 22.88 -3.61 -5.89
N GLY A 151 22.75 -2.53 -6.66
CA GLY A 151 21.86 -1.41 -6.34
C GLY A 151 20.39 -1.84 -6.31
N LEU A 152 19.94 -2.58 -7.33
CA LEU A 152 18.58 -3.12 -7.39
C LEU A 152 18.27 -4.00 -6.18
N LEU A 153 19.15 -4.95 -5.84
CA LEU A 153 18.94 -5.82 -4.69
C LEU A 153 18.91 -5.04 -3.38
N ARG A 154 19.82 -4.08 -3.20
CA ARG A 154 19.88 -3.24 -2.01
C ARG A 154 18.62 -2.38 -1.86
N HIS A 155 18.24 -1.68 -2.91
CA HIS A 155 17.04 -0.85 -2.95
C HIS A 155 15.79 -1.69 -2.68
N SER A 156 15.59 -2.75 -3.46
CA SER A 156 14.39 -3.56 -3.37
C SER A 156 14.27 -4.33 -2.05
N LEU A 157 15.37 -4.83 -1.49
CA LEU A 157 15.31 -5.67 -0.29
C LEU A 157 15.45 -4.89 1.01
N PHE A 158 16.18 -3.77 1.04
CA PHE A 158 16.63 -3.18 2.29
C PHE A 158 16.34 -1.69 2.45
N ASN A 159 16.76 -0.84 1.51
CA ASN A 159 16.77 0.62 1.74
C ASN A 159 15.96 1.45 0.76
N GLY A 160 15.12 0.87 -0.09
CA GLY A 160 14.28 1.66 -1.00
C GLY A 160 13.05 2.29 -0.30
N TRP A 161 12.11 2.84 -1.09
CA TRP A 161 10.86 3.43 -0.56
C TRP A 161 9.96 2.43 0.20
N HIS A 162 9.89 1.18 -0.27
CA HIS A 162 9.00 0.14 0.26
C HIS A 162 9.72 -1.22 0.37
N PRO A 163 10.88 -1.29 1.04
CA PRO A 163 11.80 -2.42 0.93
C PRO A 163 11.17 -3.71 1.43
N VAL A 164 11.44 -4.82 0.75
CA VAL A 164 10.91 -6.17 1.11
C VAL A 164 11.13 -6.47 2.59
N LEU A 165 12.31 -6.15 3.13
CA LEU A 165 12.57 -6.21 4.54
C LEU A 165 12.35 -4.81 5.13
N PRO A 166 11.31 -4.59 5.97
CA PRO A 166 10.35 -5.54 6.50
C PRO A 166 8.96 -5.53 5.84
N TRP A 167 8.72 -4.78 4.76
CA TRP A 167 7.36 -4.56 4.24
C TRP A 167 6.59 -5.84 3.84
N ILE A 168 7.28 -6.93 3.52
CA ILE A 168 6.63 -8.23 3.28
C ILE A 168 5.75 -8.67 4.47
N CYS A 169 6.06 -8.23 5.69
CA CYS A 169 5.24 -8.46 6.88
C CYS A 169 3.82 -7.91 6.76
N PHE A 170 3.61 -6.80 6.03
CA PHE A 170 2.25 -6.29 5.75
C PHE A 170 1.45 -7.29 4.91
N LEU A 171 2.08 -7.90 3.90
CA LEU A 171 1.43 -8.88 3.05
C LEU A 171 1.13 -10.16 3.84
N LEU A 172 2.11 -10.66 4.62
CA LEU A 172 1.93 -11.84 5.46
C LEU A 172 0.85 -11.63 6.53
N PHE A 173 0.78 -10.42 7.09
CA PHE A 173 -0.31 -10.03 7.99
C PHE A 173 -1.66 -10.03 7.29
N GLY A 174 -1.73 -9.52 6.05
CA GLY A 174 -2.91 -9.64 5.19
C GLY A 174 -3.33 -11.09 4.94
N LEU A 175 -2.37 -11.98 4.65
CA LEU A 175 -2.62 -13.41 4.49
C LEU A 175 -3.20 -14.03 5.76
N TRP A 176 -2.67 -13.66 6.92
CA TRP A 176 -3.17 -14.09 8.23
C TRP A 176 -4.61 -13.57 8.48
N LEU A 177 -4.87 -12.28 8.23
CA LEU A 177 -6.19 -11.68 8.36
C LEU A 177 -7.25 -12.36 7.48
N GLY A 178 -6.86 -12.80 6.29
CA GLY A 178 -7.75 -13.52 5.37
C GLY A 178 -8.23 -14.89 5.86
N ARG A 179 -7.65 -15.40 6.94
CA ARG A 179 -8.06 -16.65 7.59
C ARG A 179 -9.05 -16.42 8.73
N LEU A 180 -9.28 -15.17 9.12
CA LEU A 180 -10.26 -14.82 10.14
C LEU A 180 -11.67 -14.75 9.53
N PRO A 181 -12.74 -15.03 10.31
CA PRO A 181 -14.10 -14.89 9.82
C PRO A 181 -14.52 -13.41 9.78
N LEU A 182 -14.02 -12.67 8.79
CA LEU A 182 -14.20 -11.21 8.62
C LEU A 182 -15.66 -10.75 8.46
N ALA A 183 -16.58 -11.67 8.15
CA ALA A 183 -18.01 -11.39 8.13
C ALA A 183 -18.63 -11.26 9.54
N ARG A 184 -17.95 -11.78 10.57
CA ARG A 184 -18.44 -11.75 11.96
C ARG A 184 -18.18 -10.38 12.59
N ALA A 185 -19.23 -9.74 13.09
CA ALA A 185 -19.14 -8.42 13.72
C ALA A 185 -18.14 -8.38 14.89
N SER A 186 -18.02 -9.46 15.68
CA SER A 186 -17.03 -9.53 16.77
C SER A 186 -15.60 -9.43 16.25
N VAL A 187 -15.28 -10.03 15.10
CA VAL A 187 -13.95 -9.93 14.49
C VAL A 187 -13.71 -8.52 13.97
N GLN A 188 -14.71 -7.90 13.35
CA GLN A 188 -14.60 -6.53 12.85
C GLN A 188 -14.32 -5.54 14.00
N VAL A 189 -15.05 -5.67 15.12
CA VAL A 189 -14.82 -4.85 16.31
C VAL A 189 -13.46 -5.15 16.95
N GLN A 190 -13.03 -6.42 17.01
CA GLN A 190 -11.70 -6.78 17.49
C GLN A 190 -10.59 -6.17 16.64
N LEU A 191 -10.74 -6.12 15.31
CA LEU A 191 -9.78 -5.45 14.43
C LEU A 191 -9.69 -3.95 14.73
N ILE A 192 -10.84 -3.30 14.97
CA ILE A 192 -10.89 -1.89 15.36
C ILE A 192 -10.16 -1.68 16.70
N LEU A 193 -10.53 -2.44 17.73
CA LEU A 193 -10.01 -2.26 19.10
C LEU A 193 -8.52 -2.60 19.18
N TRP A 194 -8.11 -3.79 18.75
CA TRP A 194 -6.71 -4.22 18.84
C TRP A 194 -5.83 -3.48 17.84
N GLY A 195 -6.35 -3.13 16.66
CA GLY A 195 -5.63 -2.30 15.69
C GLY A 195 -5.36 -0.90 16.23
N SER A 196 -6.39 -0.24 16.78
CA SER A 196 -6.26 1.09 17.39
C SER A 196 -5.33 1.05 18.60
N LEU A 197 -5.49 0.06 19.47
CA LEU A 197 -4.63 -0.10 20.65
C LEU A 197 -3.16 -0.27 20.26
N THR A 198 -2.87 -1.16 19.30
CA THR A 198 -1.50 -1.37 18.81
C THR A 198 -0.91 -0.08 18.21
N THR A 199 -1.72 0.67 17.48
CA THR A 199 -1.32 1.97 16.90
C THR A 199 -0.95 2.97 18.00
N VAL A 200 -1.78 3.09 19.03
CA VAL A 200 -1.53 4.02 20.15
C VAL A 200 -0.31 3.58 20.96
N LEU A 201 -0.19 2.29 21.29
CA LEU A 201 0.94 1.75 22.06
C LEU A 201 2.27 1.88 21.34
N THR A 202 2.28 1.95 20.01
CA THR A 202 3.50 2.17 19.22
C THR A 202 3.81 3.65 19.04
N LEU A 203 2.81 4.53 18.97
CA LEU A 203 3.01 5.97 18.82
C LEU A 203 3.38 6.70 20.11
N MET A 204 2.99 6.14 21.26
CA MET A 204 3.14 6.80 22.55
C MET A 204 4.59 6.83 23.07
N PRO A 205 5.40 5.75 23.01
CA PRO A 205 6.71 5.70 23.66
C PRO A 205 7.71 6.75 23.15
N VAL A 206 7.75 7.02 21.85
CA VAL A 206 8.69 8.02 21.27
C VAL A 206 8.47 9.43 21.83
N ARG A 207 7.26 9.74 22.32
CA ARG A 207 6.93 11.05 22.92
C ARG A 207 7.62 11.30 24.27
N PHE A 208 8.09 10.25 24.93
CA PHE A 208 8.77 10.31 26.22
C PHE A 208 10.27 10.07 26.10
N ALA A 209 10.76 9.73 24.90
CA ALA A 209 12.17 9.51 24.64
C ALA A 209 12.87 10.85 24.39
N THR A 210 14.00 11.05 25.05
CA THR A 210 14.89 12.22 24.85
C THR A 210 16.21 11.83 24.21
N ASP A 211 16.64 10.58 24.38
CA ASP A 211 17.86 10.04 23.80
C ASP A 211 17.66 9.79 22.29
N PRO A 212 18.53 10.33 21.41
CA PRO A 212 18.42 10.14 19.96
C PRO A 212 18.44 8.68 19.51
N GLU A 213 19.22 7.81 20.15
CA GLU A 213 19.27 6.40 19.82
C GLU A 213 17.94 5.73 20.16
N ILE A 214 17.38 6.03 21.34
CA ILE A 214 16.07 5.52 21.74
C ILE A 214 14.96 6.04 20.82
N ILE A 215 15.02 7.32 20.42
CA ILE A 215 14.07 7.90 19.46
C ILE A 215 14.11 7.13 18.15
N PHE A 216 15.29 6.81 17.61
CA PHE A 216 15.43 6.00 16.40
C PHE A 216 14.79 4.62 16.53
N LEU A 217 14.91 3.94 17.68
CA LEU A 217 14.32 2.62 17.89
C LEU A 217 12.78 2.67 18.02
N LEU A 218 12.25 3.76 18.58
CA LEU A 218 10.82 3.93 18.88
C LEU A 218 10.05 4.71 17.81
N GLN A 219 10.72 5.26 16.80
CA GLN A 219 10.08 6.05 15.76
C GLN A 219 9.05 5.23 14.97
N THR A 220 8.05 5.94 14.44
CA THR A 220 7.01 5.36 13.60
C THR A 220 6.97 6.00 12.21
N ALA A 221 8.06 6.63 11.80
CA ALA A 221 8.25 7.10 10.44
C ALA A 221 8.49 5.90 9.50
N PRO A 222 8.06 5.97 8.23
CA PRO A 222 8.19 4.84 7.30
C PRO A 222 9.61 4.56 6.83
N ILE A 223 10.53 5.52 6.98
CA ILE A 223 11.91 5.47 6.48
C ILE A 223 12.86 5.95 7.58
N PRO A 224 13.80 5.09 8.06
CA PRO A 224 13.84 3.65 7.85
C PRO A 224 12.68 2.93 8.57
N PRO A 225 12.15 1.82 8.01
CA PRO A 225 11.00 1.11 8.57
C PRO A 225 11.41 0.24 9.77
N VAL A 226 11.57 0.85 10.94
CA VAL A 226 11.86 0.14 12.20
C VAL A 226 10.64 -0.67 12.69
N PRO A 227 10.81 -1.63 13.62
CA PRO A 227 9.70 -2.47 14.10
C PRO A 227 8.48 -1.69 14.61
N PHE A 228 8.69 -0.56 15.29
CA PHE A 228 7.62 0.30 15.78
C PHE A 228 6.74 0.86 14.66
N TYR A 229 7.34 1.31 13.55
CA TYR A 229 6.60 1.71 12.35
C TYR A 229 5.76 0.55 11.81
N VAL A 230 6.33 -0.63 11.62
CA VAL A 230 5.61 -1.76 11.01
C VAL A 230 4.41 -2.19 11.86
N LEU A 231 4.60 -2.30 13.17
CA LEU A 231 3.52 -2.62 14.11
C LEU A 231 2.44 -1.53 14.12
N SER A 232 2.84 -0.25 14.10
CA SER A 232 1.92 0.87 14.06
C SER A 232 1.09 0.88 12.78
N ALA A 233 1.73 0.67 11.62
CA ALA A 233 1.07 0.62 10.32
C ALA A 233 0.16 -0.61 10.16
N MET A 234 0.58 -1.79 10.67
CA MET A 234 -0.27 -2.98 10.76
C MET A 234 -1.50 -2.74 11.64
N GLY A 235 -1.30 -2.11 12.81
CA GLY A 235 -2.37 -1.72 13.72
C GLY A 235 -3.38 -0.78 13.07
N SER A 236 -2.91 0.31 12.46
CA SER A 236 -3.79 1.29 11.82
C SER A 236 -4.49 0.69 10.60
N GLY A 237 -3.80 -0.16 9.83
CA GLY A 237 -4.39 -0.86 8.69
C GLY A 237 -5.49 -1.84 9.11
N ALA A 238 -5.27 -2.60 10.19
CA ALA A 238 -6.30 -3.48 10.77
C ALA A 238 -7.51 -2.68 11.28
N ALA A 239 -7.28 -1.54 11.93
CA ALA A 239 -8.35 -0.67 12.41
C ALA A 239 -9.20 -0.11 11.25
N VAL A 240 -8.55 0.40 10.19
CA VAL A 240 -9.24 0.91 8.99
C VAL A 240 -10.03 -0.19 8.28
N LEU A 241 -9.44 -1.39 8.13
CA LEU A 241 -10.15 -2.54 7.55
C LEU A 241 -11.35 -2.94 8.40
N GLY A 242 -11.18 -3.04 9.72
CA GLY A 242 -12.25 -3.37 10.66
C GLY A 242 -13.39 -2.33 10.60
N LEU A 243 -13.04 -1.05 10.57
CA LEU A 243 -14.00 0.05 10.46
C LEU A 243 -14.75 0.02 9.13
N ALA A 244 -14.05 -0.19 8.02
CA ALA A 244 -14.67 -0.31 6.71
C ALA A 244 -15.64 -1.50 6.66
N LEU A 245 -15.25 -2.67 7.19
CA LEU A 245 -16.11 -3.85 7.28
C LEU A 245 -17.34 -3.61 8.16
N TRP A 246 -17.17 -2.88 9.26
CA TRP A 246 -18.23 -2.60 10.22
C TRP A 246 -19.20 -1.52 9.71
N ILE A 247 -18.73 -0.41 9.14
CA ILE A 247 -19.60 0.69 8.69
C ILE A 247 -20.33 0.33 7.40
N THR A 248 -19.68 -0.39 6.47
CA THR A 248 -20.23 -0.60 5.11
C THR A 248 -21.65 -1.16 5.08
N PRO A 249 -22.02 -2.18 5.88
CA PRO A 249 -23.39 -2.70 5.90
C PRO A 249 -24.45 -1.74 6.45
N ARG A 250 -24.04 -0.65 7.13
CA ARG A 250 -24.91 0.33 7.78
C ARG A 250 -25.18 1.56 6.91
N LEU A 251 -24.47 1.71 5.80
CA LEU A 251 -24.61 2.84 4.89
C LEU A 251 -25.50 2.50 3.69
N PRO A 252 -26.22 3.48 3.11
CA PRO A 252 -26.99 3.29 1.90
C PRO A 252 -26.11 2.82 0.73
N GLN A 253 -26.66 1.95 -0.13
CA GLN A 253 -25.95 1.45 -1.32
C GLN A 253 -25.52 2.58 -2.27
N ALA A 254 -26.26 3.69 -2.31
CA ALA A 254 -25.89 4.87 -3.10
C ALA A 254 -24.54 5.49 -2.69
N VAL A 255 -24.16 5.38 -1.41
CA VAL A 255 -22.87 5.86 -0.88
C VAL A 255 -21.78 4.80 -1.07
N ILE A 256 -22.12 3.53 -0.81
CA ILE A 256 -21.16 2.43 -0.86
C ILE A 256 -20.75 2.06 -2.29
N ASN A 257 -21.69 2.03 -3.23
CA ASN A 257 -21.42 1.58 -4.60
C ASN A 257 -20.29 2.38 -5.28
N PRO A 258 -20.27 3.73 -5.25
CA PRO A 258 -19.15 4.50 -5.79
C PRO A 258 -17.80 4.10 -5.18
N MET A 259 -17.73 3.98 -3.85
CA MET A 259 -16.50 3.58 -3.16
C MET A 259 -16.05 2.17 -3.55
N VAL A 260 -16.99 1.22 -3.67
CA VAL A 260 -16.72 -0.16 -4.09
C VAL A 260 -16.25 -0.22 -5.54
N HIS A 261 -16.89 0.52 -6.45
CA HIS A 261 -16.47 0.58 -7.86
C HIS A 261 -15.06 1.13 -8.00
N THR A 262 -14.72 2.14 -7.20
CA THR A 262 -13.40 2.78 -7.16
C THR A 262 -12.35 1.83 -6.57
N GLY A 263 -12.63 1.24 -5.41
CA GLY A 263 -11.72 0.29 -4.74
C GLY A 263 -11.38 -0.97 -5.54
N ARG A 264 -12.23 -1.34 -6.51
CA ARG A 264 -12.01 -2.46 -7.45
C ARG A 264 -11.13 -2.12 -8.64
N GLN A 265 -10.80 -0.83 -8.83
CA GLN A 265 -10.06 -0.29 -9.95
C GLN A 265 -8.76 0.39 -9.50
N THR A 266 -8.22 -0.02 -8.35
CA THR A 266 -7.09 0.66 -7.71
C THR A 266 -5.78 0.58 -8.48
N LEU A 267 -5.54 -0.44 -9.30
CA LEU A 267 -4.36 -0.47 -10.17
C LEU A 267 -4.50 0.54 -11.31
N THR A 268 -5.68 0.59 -11.93
CA THR A 268 -5.96 1.60 -12.96
C THR A 268 -5.80 2.99 -12.37
N LEU A 269 -6.45 3.25 -11.24
CA LEU A 269 -6.43 4.56 -10.60
C LEU A 269 -5.05 4.93 -10.06
N TYR A 270 -4.25 3.95 -9.64
CA TYR A 270 -2.84 4.17 -9.32
C TYR A 270 -2.07 4.64 -10.55
N ILE A 271 -2.23 4.00 -11.70
CA ILE A 271 -1.54 4.48 -12.91
C ILE A 271 -2.09 5.87 -13.33
N THR A 272 -3.40 6.11 -13.17
CA THR A 272 -4.01 7.41 -13.46
C THR A 272 -3.50 8.53 -12.54
N HIS A 273 -3.31 8.31 -11.24
CA HIS A 273 -2.80 9.40 -10.37
C HIS A 273 -1.36 9.78 -10.71
N ILE A 274 -0.56 8.84 -11.22
CA ILE A 274 0.77 9.15 -11.73
C ILE A 274 0.67 9.93 -13.04
N LEU A 275 0.11 9.31 -14.08
CA LEU A 275 0.14 9.88 -15.43
C LEU A 275 -0.69 11.15 -15.57
N LEU A 276 -1.88 11.18 -14.98
CA LEU A 276 -2.80 12.32 -15.10
C LEU A 276 -2.69 13.25 -13.90
N GLY A 277 -2.65 12.72 -12.67
CA GLY A 277 -2.57 13.54 -11.47
C GLY A 277 -1.27 14.33 -11.42
N MET A 278 -0.14 13.62 -11.37
CA MET A 278 1.17 14.28 -11.31
C MET A 278 1.53 14.98 -12.63
N GLY A 279 1.12 14.45 -13.79
CA GLY A 279 1.30 15.13 -15.07
C GLY A 279 0.60 16.50 -15.17
N LEU A 280 -0.61 16.65 -14.58
CA LEU A 280 -1.27 17.95 -14.49
C LEU A 280 -0.56 18.92 -13.54
N MET A 281 0.02 18.39 -12.45
CA MET A 281 0.83 19.19 -11.53
C MET A 281 2.12 19.70 -12.20
N GLU A 282 2.76 18.86 -13.01
CA GLU A 282 3.91 19.22 -13.83
C GLU A 282 3.58 20.34 -14.82
N GLU A 283 2.47 20.22 -15.55
CA GLU A 283 2.00 21.25 -16.50
C GLU A 283 1.71 22.59 -15.81
N TRP A 284 1.23 22.57 -14.56
CA TRP A 284 1.02 23.78 -13.75
C TRP A 284 2.30 24.30 -13.08
N GLY A 285 3.45 23.66 -13.29
CA GLY A 285 4.74 24.03 -12.70
C GLY A 285 4.84 23.74 -11.19
N TRP A 286 3.92 22.96 -10.63
CA TRP A 286 3.84 22.71 -9.18
C TRP A 286 4.94 21.79 -8.65
N LEU A 287 5.67 21.11 -9.53
CA LEU A 287 6.82 20.29 -9.13
C LEU A 287 8.05 21.14 -8.80
N ASN A 288 8.17 22.33 -9.41
CA ASN A 288 9.26 23.27 -9.15
C ASN A 288 8.85 24.45 -8.26
N SER A 289 7.54 24.68 -8.13
CA SER A 289 6.96 25.80 -7.38
C SER A 289 5.68 25.34 -6.70
N PRO A 290 5.79 24.70 -5.52
CA PRO A 290 4.66 24.10 -4.84
C PRO A 290 3.54 25.12 -4.59
N PRO A 291 2.26 24.72 -4.74
CA PRO A 291 1.15 25.57 -4.37
C PRO A 291 1.03 25.66 -2.84
N SER A 292 0.08 26.45 -2.34
CA SER A 292 -0.22 26.45 -0.90
C SER A 292 -0.75 25.09 -0.44
N SER A 293 -0.54 24.75 0.84
CA SER A 293 -1.00 23.50 1.45
C SER A 293 -2.49 23.22 1.23
N ASP A 294 -3.34 24.24 1.37
CA ASP A 294 -4.79 24.11 1.16
C ASP A 294 -5.13 23.79 -0.29
N LYS A 295 -4.41 24.38 -1.25
CA LYS A 295 -4.58 24.08 -2.67
C LYS A 295 -4.16 22.64 -2.97
N MET A 296 -3.08 22.15 -2.37
CA MET A 296 -2.62 20.77 -2.54
C MET A 296 -3.65 19.75 -2.01
N VAL A 297 -4.19 20.00 -0.81
CA VAL A 297 -5.22 19.14 -0.21
C VAL A 297 -6.51 19.18 -1.04
N THR A 298 -6.93 20.37 -1.45
CA THR A 298 -8.12 20.54 -2.31
C THR A 298 -7.94 19.79 -3.63
N TYR A 299 -6.79 19.95 -4.28
CA TYR A 299 -6.46 19.24 -5.51
C TYR A 299 -6.53 17.72 -5.34
N SER A 300 -5.95 17.19 -4.26
CA SER A 300 -5.98 15.77 -3.93
C SER A 300 -7.40 15.23 -3.78
N PHE A 301 -8.28 15.94 -3.07
CA PHE A 301 -9.68 15.55 -2.91
C PHE A 301 -10.49 15.66 -4.20
N VAL A 302 -10.28 16.73 -4.99
CA VAL A 302 -10.91 16.90 -6.31
C VAL A 302 -10.48 15.75 -7.23
N PHE A 303 -9.21 15.40 -7.25
CA PHE A 303 -8.68 14.29 -8.04
C PHE A 303 -9.28 12.95 -7.60
N CYS A 304 -9.40 12.70 -6.28
CA CYS A 304 -10.09 11.51 -5.76
C CYS A 304 -11.57 11.48 -6.18
N GLY A 305 -12.28 12.61 -6.14
CA GLY A 305 -13.66 12.74 -6.61
C GLY A 305 -13.80 12.45 -8.11
N PHE A 306 -12.87 12.95 -8.92
CA PHE A 306 -12.77 12.63 -10.34
C PHE A 306 -12.56 11.12 -10.57
N CYS A 307 -11.66 10.49 -9.82
CA CYS A 307 -11.44 9.04 -9.88
C CYS A 307 -12.70 8.24 -9.54
N VAL A 308 -13.47 8.68 -8.53
CA VAL A 308 -14.76 8.06 -8.18
C VAL A 308 -15.76 8.19 -9.33
N LEU A 309 -15.89 9.39 -9.90
CA LEU A 309 -16.78 9.63 -11.04
C LEU A 309 -16.41 8.73 -12.23
N TYR A 310 -15.12 8.70 -12.60
CA TYR A 310 -14.59 7.81 -13.63
C TYR A 310 -14.93 6.35 -13.33
N ALA A 311 -14.64 5.88 -12.12
CA ALA A 311 -14.83 4.48 -11.75
C ALA A 311 -16.31 4.06 -11.83
N VAL A 312 -17.23 4.94 -11.43
CA VAL A 312 -18.69 4.72 -11.51
C VAL A 312 -19.15 4.68 -12.97
N ILE A 313 -18.69 5.60 -13.81
CA ILE A 313 -19.04 5.62 -15.24
C ILE A 313 -18.49 4.37 -15.93
N TRP A 314 -17.21 4.05 -15.71
CA TRP A 314 -16.56 2.88 -16.29
C TRP A 314 -17.22 1.57 -15.90
N ALA A 315 -17.68 1.46 -14.66
CA ALA A 315 -18.38 0.28 -14.15
C ALA A 315 -19.70 -0.02 -14.90
N ARG A 316 -20.26 0.93 -15.65
CA ARG A 316 -21.43 0.71 -16.52
C ARG A 316 -21.07 -0.07 -17.79
N PHE A 317 -19.83 0.04 -18.26
CA PHE A 317 -19.37 -0.58 -19.50
C PHE A 317 -18.58 -1.87 -19.23
N MET A 318 -17.72 -1.88 -18.21
CA MET A 318 -16.78 -2.96 -17.95
C MET A 318 -16.76 -3.37 -16.48
N LYS A 319 -16.61 -4.67 -16.22
CA LYS A 319 -16.62 -5.23 -14.85
C LYS A 319 -15.35 -4.93 -14.02
N ARG A 320 -14.28 -4.48 -14.69
CA ARG A 320 -12.94 -4.23 -14.16
C ARG A 320 -12.35 -3.00 -14.85
N GLY A 321 -11.44 -2.30 -14.18
CA GLY A 321 -10.68 -1.23 -14.80
C GLY A 321 -9.75 -1.77 -15.90
N PRO A 322 -9.29 -0.90 -16.82
CA PRO A 322 -8.41 -1.26 -17.93
C PRO A 322 -7.20 -2.09 -17.50
N PHE A 323 -6.44 -1.64 -16.49
CA PHE A 323 -5.22 -2.32 -16.06
C PHE A 323 -5.50 -3.58 -15.25
N GLU A 324 -6.61 -3.64 -14.50
CA GLU A 324 -7.05 -4.88 -13.87
C GLU A 324 -7.47 -5.94 -14.90
N ALA A 325 -8.09 -5.52 -16.01
CA ALA A 325 -8.43 -6.41 -17.12
C ALA A 325 -7.17 -6.92 -17.82
N LEU A 326 -6.20 -6.04 -18.09
CA LEU A 326 -4.91 -6.38 -18.67
C LEU A 326 -4.12 -7.36 -17.79
N MET A 327 -4.03 -7.11 -16.48
CA MET A 327 -3.40 -8.02 -15.52
C MET A 327 -4.07 -9.40 -15.51
N ARG A 328 -5.40 -9.44 -15.58
CA ARG A 328 -6.14 -10.72 -15.66
C ARG A 328 -5.78 -11.49 -16.93
N PHE A 329 -5.73 -10.80 -18.05
CA PHE A 329 -5.37 -11.37 -19.34
C PHE A 329 -3.94 -11.95 -19.30
N ALA A 330 -2.96 -11.14 -18.90
CA ALA A 330 -1.56 -11.53 -18.80
C ALA A 330 -1.31 -12.67 -17.79
N SER A 331 -2.08 -12.73 -16.70
CA SER A 331 -1.98 -13.84 -15.74
C SER A 331 -2.65 -15.15 -16.20
N GLY A 332 -3.28 -15.17 -17.37
CA GLY A 332 -3.89 -16.37 -17.97
C GLY A 332 -5.19 -16.84 -17.31
N THR A 333 -5.73 -16.08 -16.35
CA THR A 333 -6.99 -16.43 -15.66
C THR A 333 -8.23 -16.21 -16.54
N GLY A 334 -8.09 -15.57 -17.70
CA GLY A 334 -9.14 -15.46 -18.71
C GLY A 334 -9.24 -16.65 -19.67
N ILE A 335 -8.14 -17.37 -19.91
CA ILE A 335 -8.06 -18.44 -20.93
C ILE A 335 -8.55 -19.78 -20.36
N ALA A 336 -8.23 -20.08 -19.10
CA ALA A 336 -8.59 -21.34 -18.44
C ALA A 336 -10.11 -21.57 -18.22
N GLN A 337 -10.93 -20.51 -18.26
CA GLN A 337 -12.40 -20.67 -18.19
C GLN A 337 -13.02 -21.02 -19.54
N LYS A 338 -12.40 -20.61 -20.66
CA LYS A 338 -12.93 -20.88 -21.99
C LYS A 338 -12.72 -22.34 -22.40
N SER A 339 -11.60 -22.96 -21.99
CA SER A 339 -11.31 -24.38 -22.25
C SER A 339 -12.09 -25.37 -21.38
N ARG A 340 -12.70 -24.91 -20.28
CA ARG A 340 -13.57 -25.74 -19.41
C ARG A 340 -15.05 -25.69 -19.79
N GLN A 341 -15.44 -24.81 -20.71
CA GLN A 341 -16.81 -24.72 -21.23
C GLN A 341 -16.96 -25.38 -22.62
N THR A 342 -15.86 -25.90 -23.18
CA THR A 342 -15.82 -26.54 -24.50
C THR A 342 -15.51 -28.04 -24.43
N ASN A 343 -15.51 -28.63 -23.24
CA ASN A 343 -15.45 -30.08 -22.99
C ASN A 343 -16.64 -30.49 -22.13
#